data_AF-B5AJV0-F1
#
_entry.id   AF-B5AJV0-F1
#
_cell.length_a   1.000
_cell.length_b   1.000
_cell.length_c   1.000
_cell.angle_alpha   90.00
_cell.angle_beta   90.00
_cell.angle_gamma   90.00
#
_symmetry.space_group_name_H-M   'P 1'
#
loop_
_entity.id
_entity.type
_entity.pdbx_description
1 polymer ?
#
loop_
_entity_poly.entity_id
_entity_poly.type
_entity_poly.pdbx_seq_one_letter_code
_entity_poly.pdbx_strand_id
1 'polypeptide(L)'
;ANNFQAMTQLVIPEGDHFVDDPKQKQYVVLQAQFPDRLLEKVVLVSFQSGYIFIQTDKTIYTPASTVYYRVFSMSPGLEPLTREIFEDKEVAKNKEIAVSVEIMTPENITIFREIVNPDKGVKSGQFSLPEIVSFGTWHVVTRFQSTPQKTFSSDFEVKEYVLPSFEVSLTPAKAFFYVDDKDLTVDITARYLYGKEVTGTGYVVFGVITTENEKKSFPASLQRVEIKEGKGVACLKKEHITQTFNNINDLVKQSIFISVSVLTEGGGEMVEAEKRGI
;
A
#
# COMPACT_ATOMS: atom_id res chain seq x y z
N ALA A 1 24.64 -0.23 -43.36
CA ALA A 1 23.69 0.77 -43.89
C ALA A 1 22.41 0.70 -43.05
N ASN A 2 21.85 1.83 -42.61
CA ASN A 2 20.70 1.92 -41.69
C ASN A 2 19.33 1.98 -42.40
N ASN A 3 19.21 1.43 -43.62
CA ASN A 3 17.95 1.33 -44.38
C ASN A 3 17.11 2.63 -44.47
N PHE A 4 17.75 3.80 -44.59
CA PHE A 4 17.08 5.12 -44.64
C PHE A 4 16.23 5.44 -43.39
N GLN A 5 16.52 4.79 -42.25
CA GLN A 5 15.86 5.05 -40.98
C GLN A 5 16.78 5.88 -40.08
N ALA A 6 16.24 6.96 -39.54
CA ALA A 6 16.89 7.79 -38.54
C ALA A 6 15.95 7.97 -37.35
N MET A 7 16.50 7.85 -36.14
CA MET A 7 15.81 8.13 -34.90
C MET A 7 16.50 9.33 -34.24
N THR A 8 15.71 10.25 -33.72
CA THR A 8 16.21 11.41 -32.96
C THR A 8 15.51 11.47 -31.63
N GLN A 9 16.24 11.85 -30.59
CA GLN A 9 15.68 12.12 -29.27
C GLN A 9 15.50 13.64 -29.13
N LEU A 10 14.32 14.04 -28.65
CA LEU A 10 13.98 15.43 -28.40
C LEU A 10 13.65 15.58 -26.92
N VAL A 11 14.27 16.56 -26.27
CA VAL A 11 13.97 16.95 -24.89
C VAL A 11 13.17 18.25 -24.95
N ILE A 12 12.00 18.26 -24.32
CA ILE A 12 11.20 19.48 -24.18
C ILE A 12 11.84 20.29 -23.05
N PRO A 13 12.36 21.50 -23.30
CA PRO A 13 12.98 22.32 -22.27
C PRO A 13 11.92 22.78 -21.26
N GLU A 14 12.32 22.90 -20.00
CA GLU A 14 11.52 23.57 -18.97
C GLU A 14 11.57 25.09 -19.19
N GLY A 15 10.45 25.78 -18.97
CA GLY A 15 10.36 27.23 -19.08
C GLY A 15 8.92 27.74 -19.06
N ASP A 16 8.76 29.06 -19.10
CA ASP A 16 7.47 29.78 -18.97
C ASP A 16 6.53 29.62 -20.18
N HIS A 17 6.87 28.73 -21.11
CA HIS A 17 6.08 28.43 -22.31
C HIS A 17 4.86 27.55 -22.02
N PHE A 18 4.80 26.95 -20.83
CA PHE A 18 3.70 26.13 -20.38
C PHE A 18 3.00 26.79 -19.19
N VAL A 19 1.67 26.68 -19.16
CA VAL A 19 0.85 27.11 -18.04
C VAL A 19 1.01 26.12 -16.89
N ASP A 20 1.24 26.62 -15.68
CA ASP A 20 1.27 25.79 -14.47
C ASP A 20 -0.16 25.47 -13.98
N ASP A 21 -0.98 24.88 -14.86
CA ASP A 21 -2.30 24.34 -14.53
C ASP A 21 -2.35 22.85 -14.92
N PRO A 22 -2.37 21.93 -13.93
CA PRO A 22 -2.40 20.49 -14.21
C PRO A 22 -3.71 19.98 -14.81
N LYS A 23 -4.78 20.78 -14.79
CA LYS A 23 -6.06 20.43 -15.43
C LYS A 23 -6.11 20.89 -16.87
N GLN A 24 -5.23 21.81 -17.26
CA GLN A 24 -5.17 22.33 -18.62
C GLN A 24 -4.38 21.37 -19.51
N LYS A 25 -5.03 20.89 -20.58
CA LYS A 25 -4.33 20.14 -21.63
C LYS A 25 -3.50 21.11 -22.46
N GLN A 26 -2.21 20.83 -22.56
CA GLN A 26 -1.26 21.64 -23.31
C GLN A 26 -0.61 20.81 -24.41
N TYR A 27 -0.32 21.43 -25.53
CA TYR A 27 0.11 20.75 -26.74
C TYR A 27 1.36 21.41 -27.30
N VAL A 28 2.18 20.60 -27.97
CA VAL A 28 3.29 21.07 -28.79
C VAL A 28 3.08 20.64 -30.24
N VAL A 29 3.69 21.36 -31.17
CA VAL A 29 3.71 20.97 -32.58
C VAL A 29 5.07 20.34 -32.85
N LEU A 30 5.08 19.04 -33.14
CA LEU A 30 6.25 18.33 -33.61
C LEU A 30 6.40 18.56 -35.11
N GLN A 31 7.54 19.11 -35.53
CA GLN A 31 7.86 19.40 -36.92
C GLN A 31 9.02 18.53 -37.41
N ALA A 32 8.88 17.95 -38.59
CA ALA A 32 9.93 17.21 -39.29
C ALA A 32 10.13 17.78 -40.70
N GLN A 33 11.26 18.44 -40.91
CA GLN A 33 11.63 19.05 -42.19
C GLN A 33 12.42 18.06 -43.06
N PHE A 34 11.85 17.68 -44.21
CA PHE A 34 12.53 16.97 -45.29
C PHE A 34 12.89 17.96 -46.41
N PRO A 35 13.80 17.63 -47.34
CA PRO A 35 14.21 18.57 -48.40
C PRO A 35 13.06 19.12 -49.25
N ASP A 36 11.99 18.35 -49.41
CA ASP A 36 10.85 18.62 -50.28
C ASP A 36 9.52 18.84 -49.54
N ARG A 37 9.45 18.53 -48.23
CA ARG A 37 8.21 18.59 -47.45
C ARG A 37 8.43 18.88 -45.97
N LEU A 38 7.51 19.60 -45.36
CA LEU A 38 7.38 19.74 -43.91
C LEU A 38 6.23 18.86 -43.43
N LEU A 39 6.48 18.03 -42.42
CA LEU A 39 5.43 17.27 -41.73
C LEU A 39 5.24 17.83 -40.31
N GLU A 40 3.99 17.99 -39.91
CA GLU A 40 3.63 18.51 -38.59
C GLU A 40 2.66 17.58 -37.87
N LYS A 41 2.78 17.50 -36.54
CA LYS A 41 1.84 16.79 -35.70
C LYS A 41 1.64 17.52 -34.38
N VAL A 42 0.39 17.77 -34.03
CA VAL A 42 0.03 18.25 -32.68
C VAL A 42 0.09 17.08 -31.70
N VAL A 43 0.85 17.23 -30.62
CA VAL A 43 1.10 16.22 -29.60
C VAL A 43 0.73 16.78 -28.24
N LEU A 44 -0.02 16.01 -27.44
CA LEU A 44 -0.34 16.35 -26.05
C LEU A 44 0.89 16.17 -25.16
N VAL A 45 1.18 17.15 -24.31
CA VAL A 45 2.29 17.09 -23.35
C VAL A 45 1.80 16.59 -21.99
N SER A 46 2.59 15.75 -21.35
CA SER A 46 2.42 15.32 -19.96
C SER A 46 3.52 15.96 -19.11
N PHE A 47 3.12 16.70 -18.08
CA PHE A 47 4.05 17.32 -17.12
C PHE A 47 4.44 16.38 -15.98
N GLN A 48 4.32 15.06 -16.16
CA GLN A 48 4.71 14.14 -15.10
C GLN A 48 6.24 14.12 -14.95
N SER A 49 6.76 14.72 -13.86
CA SER A 49 8.20 14.75 -13.54
C SER A 49 8.80 13.37 -13.24
N GLY A 50 7.95 12.33 -13.12
CA GLY A 50 8.34 10.96 -12.84
C GLY A 50 7.49 10.32 -11.74
N TYR A 51 8.13 9.47 -10.94
CA TYR A 51 7.53 8.73 -9.83
C TYR A 51 8.38 8.87 -8.58
N ILE A 52 7.70 8.89 -7.43
CA ILE A 52 8.36 8.78 -6.13
C ILE A 52 7.84 7.53 -5.44
N PHE A 53 8.75 6.66 -5.01
CA PHE A 53 8.43 5.53 -4.15
C PHE A 53 8.94 5.79 -2.76
N ILE A 54 8.16 5.38 -1.75
CA ILE A 54 8.50 5.56 -0.35
C ILE A 54 8.56 4.18 0.29
N GLN A 55 9.58 3.95 1.09
CA GLN A 55 9.74 2.74 1.88
C GLN A 55 9.95 3.15 3.34
N THR A 56 9.14 2.63 4.25
CA THR A 56 9.41 2.68 5.69
C THR A 56 10.10 1.39 6.15
N ASP A 57 10.84 1.44 7.26
CA ASP A 57 11.49 0.24 7.82
C ASP A 57 10.49 -0.74 8.43
N LYS A 58 9.34 -0.25 8.91
CA LYS A 58 8.23 -1.03 9.46
C LYS A 58 6.89 -0.50 8.96
N THR A 59 5.87 -1.33 9.02
CA THR A 59 4.47 -0.94 8.75
C THR A 59 3.75 -0.42 9.99
N ILE A 60 4.30 -0.70 11.18
CA ILE A 60 3.73 -0.36 12.47
C ILE A 60 4.81 0.15 13.44
N TYR A 61 4.46 1.17 14.21
CA TYR A 61 5.32 1.85 15.17
C TYR A 61 4.59 2.04 16.51
N THR A 62 5.35 1.99 17.59
CA THR A 62 4.88 2.37 18.93
C THR A 62 5.21 3.84 19.20
N PRO A 63 4.56 4.49 20.19
CA PRO A 63 5.00 5.78 20.70
C PRO A 63 6.50 5.79 21.05
N ALA A 64 7.12 6.97 20.98
CA ALA A 64 8.55 7.18 21.21
C ALA A 64 9.51 6.42 20.26
N SER A 65 9.01 5.71 19.25
CA SER A 65 9.85 5.03 18.26
C SER A 65 10.22 5.93 17.10
N THR A 66 11.34 5.62 16.44
CA THR A 66 11.78 6.35 15.24
C THR A 66 11.33 5.63 13.97
N VAL A 67 10.65 6.37 13.11
CA VAL A 67 10.28 5.98 11.74
C VAL A 67 11.47 6.25 10.83
N TYR A 68 12.06 5.22 10.25
CA TYR A 68 13.06 5.36 9.20
C TYR A 68 12.39 5.19 7.85
N TYR A 69 12.70 6.09 6.92
CA TYR A 69 12.13 6.05 5.59
C TYR A 69 13.18 6.30 4.50
N ARG A 70 12.89 5.80 3.31
CA ARG A 70 13.61 6.07 2.08
C ARG A 70 12.66 6.57 1.02
N VAL A 71 13.13 7.57 0.28
CA VAL A 71 12.45 8.15 -0.87
C VAL A 71 13.28 7.84 -2.10
N PHE A 72 12.65 7.23 -3.10
CA PHE A 72 13.23 6.90 -4.39
C PHE A 72 12.58 7.78 -5.45
N SER A 73 13.33 8.74 -6.00
CA SER A 73 12.89 9.57 -7.12
C SER A 73 13.31 8.93 -8.43
N MET A 74 12.36 8.67 -9.32
CA MET A 74 12.58 7.98 -10.59
C MET A 74 12.02 8.78 -11.76
N SER A 75 12.68 8.67 -12.92
CA SER A 75 12.19 9.17 -14.20
C SER A 75 10.92 8.40 -14.63
N PRO A 76 10.17 8.89 -15.64
CA PRO A 76 9.07 8.13 -16.23
C PRO A 76 9.47 6.74 -16.77
N GLY A 77 10.74 6.56 -17.12
CA GLY A 77 11.31 5.28 -17.55
C GLY A 77 11.72 4.35 -16.42
N LEU A 78 11.43 4.69 -15.15
CA LEU A 78 11.86 3.96 -13.95
C LEU A 78 13.38 3.86 -13.80
N GLU A 79 14.09 4.91 -14.19
CA GLU A 79 15.51 5.07 -13.93
C GLU A 79 15.70 6.05 -12.76
N PRO A 80 16.73 5.89 -11.90
CA PRO A 80 16.94 6.82 -10.78
C PRO A 80 17.09 8.24 -11.29
N LEU A 81 16.24 9.16 -10.85
CA LEU A 81 16.24 10.53 -11.35
C LEU A 81 17.51 11.25 -10.86
N THR A 82 18.53 11.30 -11.70
CA THR A 82 19.79 11.98 -11.44
C THR A 82 20.04 13.04 -12.50
N ARG A 83 20.95 13.97 -12.21
CA ARG A 83 21.41 14.95 -13.21
C ARG A 83 22.14 14.29 -14.38
N GLU A 84 22.69 13.08 -14.19
CA GLU A 84 23.47 12.36 -15.19
C GLU A 84 22.63 11.77 -16.32
N ILE A 85 21.30 11.62 -16.14
CA ILE A 85 20.38 11.14 -17.18
C ILE A 85 20.20 12.17 -18.30
N PHE A 86 20.45 13.45 -18.03
CA PHE A 86 20.29 14.50 -19.03
C PHE A 86 21.57 14.62 -19.86
N GLU A 87 21.48 14.31 -21.16
CA GLU A 87 22.61 14.44 -22.10
C GLU A 87 23.10 15.89 -22.23
N ASP A 88 22.18 16.85 -22.17
CA ASP A 88 22.48 18.28 -22.17
C ASP A 88 22.86 18.76 -20.76
N LYS A 89 24.11 19.21 -20.63
CA LYS A 89 24.68 19.67 -19.35
C LYS A 89 24.04 20.95 -18.82
N GLU A 90 23.53 21.84 -19.67
CA GLU A 90 22.84 23.05 -19.23
C GLU A 90 21.44 22.72 -18.71
N VAL A 91 20.74 21.78 -19.37
CA VAL A 91 19.47 21.24 -18.87
C VAL A 91 19.68 20.51 -17.54
N ALA A 92 20.71 19.66 -17.43
CA ALA A 92 21.06 18.94 -16.22
C ALA A 92 21.31 19.85 -15.00
N LYS A 93 21.90 21.02 -15.24
CA LYS A 93 22.27 21.98 -14.19
C LYS A 93 21.05 22.72 -13.62
N ASN A 94 20.09 23.04 -14.48
CA ASN A 94 18.90 23.81 -14.10
C ASN A 94 17.71 22.94 -13.68
N LYS A 95 17.78 21.61 -13.89
CA LYS A 95 16.70 20.70 -13.52
C LYS A 95 16.50 20.63 -12.01
N GLU A 96 15.29 20.96 -11.55
CA GLU A 96 14.89 20.80 -10.16
C GLU A 96 14.49 19.33 -9.88
N ILE A 97 15.30 18.65 -9.07
CA ILE A 97 15.09 17.25 -8.63
C ILE A 97 14.68 17.21 -7.14
N ALA A 98 14.39 18.38 -6.56
CA ALA A 98 14.02 18.48 -5.17
C ALA A 98 12.67 17.80 -4.90
N VAL A 99 12.58 17.10 -3.77
CA VAL A 99 11.39 16.43 -3.28
C VAL A 99 11.04 17.01 -1.92
N SER A 100 9.80 17.46 -1.71
CA SER A 100 9.31 17.70 -0.34
C SER A 100 8.88 16.39 0.28
N VAL A 101 9.29 16.15 1.51
CA VAL A 101 8.84 15.05 2.37
C VAL A 101 8.08 15.65 3.54
N GLU A 102 6.87 15.19 3.77
CA GLU A 102 5.97 15.63 4.83
C GLU A 102 5.51 14.42 5.65
N ILE A 103 5.44 14.55 6.98
CA ILE A 103 4.81 13.55 7.85
C ILE A 103 3.48 14.13 8.33
N MET A 104 2.40 13.41 8.07
CA MET A 104 1.04 13.80 8.43
C MET A 104 0.43 12.85 9.48
N THR A 105 -0.31 13.43 10.42
CA THR A 105 -1.11 12.69 11.42
C THR A 105 -2.32 12.00 10.76
N PRO A 106 -3.04 11.12 11.49
CA PRO A 106 -4.29 10.51 11.01
C PRO A 106 -5.38 11.53 10.63
N GLU A 107 -5.33 12.74 11.21
CA GLU A 107 -6.22 13.85 10.88
C GLU A 107 -5.74 14.67 9.67
N ASN A 108 -4.72 14.20 8.94
CA ASN A 108 -4.08 14.87 7.80
C ASN A 108 -3.38 16.20 8.16
N ILE A 109 -2.85 16.32 9.38
CA ILE A 109 -2.10 17.50 9.81
C ILE A 109 -0.60 17.27 9.56
N THR A 110 0.04 18.12 8.77
CA THR A 110 1.50 18.07 8.58
C THR A 110 2.23 18.55 9.83
N ILE A 111 3.02 17.67 10.44
CA ILE A 111 3.82 17.99 11.64
C ILE A 111 5.33 18.06 11.38
N PHE A 112 5.77 17.55 10.22
CA PHE A 112 7.15 17.63 9.77
C PHE A 112 7.17 17.88 8.27
N ARG A 113 8.12 18.70 7.82
CA ARG A 113 8.37 18.97 6.41
C ARG A 113 9.84 19.23 6.17
N GLU A 114 10.40 18.59 5.15
CA GLU A 114 11.77 18.78 4.68
C GLU A 114 11.78 18.82 3.15
N ILE A 115 12.64 19.65 2.55
CA ILE A 115 12.93 19.61 1.12
C ILE A 115 14.28 18.93 0.96
N VAL A 116 14.30 17.81 0.24
CA VAL A 116 15.48 16.98 0.05
C VAL A 116 15.86 16.90 -1.43
N ASN A 117 17.15 16.75 -1.69
CA ASN A 117 17.66 16.38 -3.00
C ASN A 117 18.14 14.93 -2.92
N PRO A 118 17.43 13.96 -3.51
CA PRO A 118 17.86 12.57 -3.56
C PRO A 118 19.21 12.43 -4.28
N ASP A 119 20.18 11.78 -3.62
CA ASP A 119 21.47 11.46 -4.23
C ASP A 119 21.34 10.14 -5.00
N LYS A 120 21.76 10.15 -6.26
CA LYS A 120 21.56 9.01 -7.18
C LYS A 120 20.13 8.46 -7.18
N GLY A 121 19.14 9.36 -7.03
CA GLY A 121 17.73 9.03 -6.98
C GLY A 121 17.22 8.51 -5.63
N VAL A 122 18.04 8.51 -4.56
CA VAL A 122 17.63 8.02 -3.24
C VAL A 122 17.95 9.02 -2.13
N LYS A 123 17.00 9.22 -1.21
CA LYS A 123 17.23 9.92 0.07
C LYS A 123 16.73 9.06 1.22
N SER A 124 17.55 8.90 2.25
CA SER A 124 17.11 8.34 3.54
C SER A 124 16.82 9.48 4.51
N GLY A 125 15.80 9.29 5.35
CA GLY A 125 15.39 10.21 6.41
C GLY A 125 14.84 9.46 7.60
N GLN A 126 14.60 10.20 8.68
CA GLN A 126 14.03 9.65 9.90
C GLN A 126 13.11 10.67 10.58
N PHE A 127 12.12 10.18 11.31
CA PHE A 127 11.23 10.99 12.12
C PHE A 127 10.96 10.28 13.46
N SER A 128 11.24 10.93 14.58
CA SER A 128 11.01 10.37 15.91
C SER A 128 9.61 10.72 16.39
N LEU A 129 8.78 9.69 16.62
CA LEU A 129 7.45 9.88 17.16
C LEU A 129 7.55 10.38 18.62
N PRO A 130 6.74 11.38 19.02
CA PRO A 130 6.64 11.75 20.42
C PRO A 130 6.11 10.59 21.29
N GLU A 131 6.31 10.71 22.61
CA GLU A 131 5.70 9.78 23.58
C GLU A 131 4.18 9.93 23.64
N ILE A 132 3.68 11.17 23.55
CA ILE A 132 2.25 11.48 23.43
C ILE A 132 1.95 11.71 21.94
N VAL A 133 1.31 10.74 21.30
CA VAL A 133 1.08 10.72 19.84
C VAL A 133 -0.33 10.20 19.51
N SER A 134 -0.95 10.73 18.47
CA SER A 134 -2.23 10.20 17.97
C SER A 134 -2.06 8.78 17.42
N PHE A 135 -2.90 7.85 17.86
CA PHE A 135 -2.96 6.52 17.27
C PHE A 135 -3.72 6.52 15.94
N GLY A 136 -3.40 5.55 15.09
CA GLY A 136 -4.04 5.36 13.79
C GLY A 136 -3.05 5.37 12.64
N THR A 137 -3.57 5.63 11.44
CA THR A 137 -2.77 5.62 10.21
C THR A 137 -2.13 6.98 9.98
N TRP A 138 -0.80 7.00 9.95
CA TRP A 138 0.02 8.16 9.62
C TRP A 138 0.51 8.06 8.18
N HIS A 139 0.87 9.21 7.61
CA HIS A 139 1.25 9.29 6.19
C HIS A 139 2.62 9.94 6.02
N VAL A 140 3.51 9.28 5.27
CA VAL A 140 4.67 9.93 4.66
C VAL A 140 4.23 10.41 3.29
N VAL A 141 4.22 11.72 3.07
CA VAL A 141 3.69 12.37 1.87
C VAL A 141 4.83 13.07 1.14
N THR A 142 4.97 12.79 -0.14
CA THR A 142 6.06 13.34 -0.97
C THR A 142 5.56 13.95 -2.27
N ARG A 143 6.26 14.99 -2.73
CA ARG A 143 5.96 15.72 -3.97
C ARG A 143 7.26 16.18 -4.61
N PHE A 144 7.36 16.12 -5.93
CA PHE A 144 8.41 16.86 -6.64
C PHE A 144 8.16 18.36 -6.49
N GLN A 145 9.19 19.15 -6.22
CA GLN A 145 9.05 20.61 -6.19
C GLN A 145 8.64 21.18 -7.55
N SER A 146 9.05 20.55 -8.64
CA SER A 146 8.65 20.92 -10.00
C SER A 146 7.18 20.58 -10.33
N THR A 147 6.56 19.64 -9.59
CA THR A 147 5.15 19.27 -9.76
C THR A 147 4.43 19.03 -8.43
N PRO A 148 4.22 20.11 -7.63
CA PRO A 148 3.66 19.99 -6.27
C PRO A 148 2.22 19.48 -6.24
N GLN A 149 1.49 19.56 -7.35
CA GLN A 149 0.14 19.02 -7.50
C GLN A 149 0.08 17.49 -7.43
N LYS A 150 1.17 16.79 -7.76
CA LYS A 150 1.20 15.33 -7.80
C LYS A 150 1.82 14.80 -6.52
N THR A 151 0.99 14.10 -5.76
CA THR A 151 1.37 13.58 -4.44
C THR A 151 1.60 12.07 -4.52
N PHE A 152 2.63 11.60 -3.83
CA PHE A 152 2.93 10.19 -3.61
C PHE A 152 3.00 9.96 -2.10
N SER A 153 2.34 8.93 -1.59
CA SER A 153 2.30 8.66 -0.16
C SER A 153 2.55 7.20 0.17
N SER A 154 3.03 6.97 1.38
CA SER A 154 3.07 5.65 2.02
C SER A 154 2.60 5.78 3.45
N ASP A 155 1.88 4.77 3.90
CA ASP A 155 1.20 4.79 5.19
C ASP A 155 1.94 3.91 6.20
N PHE A 156 1.87 4.30 7.47
CA PHE A 156 2.30 3.47 8.59
C PHE A 156 1.33 3.63 9.76
N GLU A 157 1.16 2.57 10.56
CA GLU A 157 0.26 2.59 11.70
C GLU A 157 1.04 2.95 12.98
N VAL A 158 0.48 3.84 13.80
CA VAL A 158 0.97 4.10 15.16
C VAL A 158 -0.06 3.57 16.14
N LYS A 159 0.36 2.61 16.97
CA LYS A 159 -0.47 2.09 18.07
C LYS A 159 0.41 1.55 19.18
N GLU A 160 -0.16 1.44 20.37
CA GLU A 160 0.45 0.61 21.42
C GLU A 160 0.48 -0.84 20.93
N TYR A 161 1.69 -1.38 20.81
CA TYR A 161 1.92 -2.69 20.26
C TYR A 161 3.02 -3.38 21.04
N VAL A 162 2.76 -4.64 21.38
CA VAL A 162 3.78 -5.60 21.80
C VAL A 162 3.92 -6.60 20.66
N LEU A 163 5.15 -6.81 20.19
CA LEU A 163 5.42 -7.82 19.18
C LEU A 163 4.97 -9.19 19.73
N PRO A 164 3.99 -9.86 19.10
CA PRO A 164 3.56 -11.17 19.53
C PRO A 164 4.68 -12.16 19.30
N SER A 165 4.79 -13.12 20.19
CA SER A 165 5.80 -14.18 20.12
C SER A 165 5.51 -15.21 19.02
N PHE A 166 4.28 -15.25 18.49
CA PHE A 166 3.82 -16.18 17.47
C PHE A 166 2.88 -15.55 16.44
N GLU A 167 2.80 -16.17 15.27
CA GLU A 167 1.89 -15.80 14.18
C GLU A 167 0.75 -16.82 14.07
N VAL A 168 -0.42 -16.35 13.62
CA VAL A 168 -1.59 -17.19 13.32
C VAL A 168 -1.98 -16.94 11.87
N SER A 169 -2.14 -18.02 11.10
CA SER A 169 -2.60 -17.98 9.72
C SER A 169 -3.88 -18.80 9.55
N LEU A 170 -4.77 -18.29 8.70
CA LEU A 170 -6.08 -18.86 8.41
C LEU A 170 -6.15 -19.25 6.94
N THR A 171 -6.35 -20.54 6.69
CA THR A 171 -6.41 -21.10 5.33
C THR A 171 -7.78 -21.74 5.11
N PRO A 172 -8.71 -21.06 4.39
CA PRO A 172 -9.99 -21.66 4.05
C PRO A 172 -9.80 -22.77 3.02
N ALA A 173 -10.56 -23.86 3.13
CA ALA A 173 -10.50 -24.99 2.21
C ALA A 173 -10.92 -24.61 0.77
N LYS A 174 -11.75 -23.57 0.64
CA LYS A 174 -12.15 -22.97 -0.63
C LYS A 174 -11.96 -21.45 -0.56
N ALA A 175 -11.63 -20.84 -1.68
CA ALA A 175 -11.49 -19.39 -1.79
C ALA A 175 -12.85 -18.65 -1.79
N PHE A 176 -13.97 -19.37 -1.80
CA PHE A 176 -15.32 -18.83 -1.75
C PHE A 176 -16.30 -19.79 -1.05
N PHE A 177 -17.39 -19.26 -0.51
CA PHE A 177 -18.52 -20.04 0.01
C PHE A 177 -19.63 -20.09 -1.04
N TYR A 178 -19.91 -21.27 -1.60
CA TYR A 178 -21.04 -21.43 -2.52
C TYR A 178 -22.34 -21.55 -1.71
N VAL A 179 -23.42 -20.84 -2.09
CA VAL A 179 -24.66 -20.77 -1.30
C VAL A 179 -25.34 -22.12 -1.05
N ASP A 180 -25.09 -23.11 -1.90
CA ASP A 180 -25.59 -24.48 -1.74
C ASP A 180 -24.65 -25.39 -0.95
N ASP A 181 -23.43 -24.94 -0.65
CA ASP A 181 -22.53 -25.67 0.24
C ASP A 181 -23.12 -25.73 1.66
N LYS A 182 -22.88 -26.85 2.32
CA LYS A 182 -23.29 -27.04 3.72
C LYS A 182 -22.37 -26.31 4.68
N ASP A 183 -21.09 -26.25 4.32
CA ASP A 183 -20.06 -25.69 5.17
C ASP A 183 -18.82 -25.19 4.41
N LEU A 184 -18.00 -24.43 5.13
CA LEU A 184 -16.67 -24.01 4.75
C LEU A 184 -15.72 -24.25 5.92
N THR A 185 -14.80 -25.18 5.72
CA THR A 185 -13.73 -25.49 6.68
C THR A 185 -12.57 -24.52 6.54
N VAL A 186 -11.95 -24.17 7.66
CA VAL A 186 -10.79 -23.29 7.76
C VAL A 186 -9.74 -23.94 8.65
N ASP A 187 -8.55 -24.10 8.10
CA ASP A 187 -7.38 -24.55 8.85
C ASP A 187 -6.73 -23.35 9.53
N ILE A 188 -6.45 -23.51 10.82
CA ILE A 188 -5.78 -22.53 11.67
C ILE A 188 -4.39 -23.07 11.93
N THR A 189 -3.37 -22.30 11.55
CA THR A 189 -1.98 -22.63 11.84
C THR A 189 -1.37 -21.58 12.75
N ALA A 190 -0.82 -21.98 13.90
CA ALA A 190 -0.20 -21.11 14.89
C ALA A 190 1.25 -21.56 15.15
N ARG A 191 2.20 -20.63 15.00
CA ARG A 191 3.63 -20.93 15.08
C ARG A 191 4.39 -19.76 15.68
N TYR A 192 5.28 -20.04 16.63
CA TYR A 192 6.20 -19.06 17.18
C TYR A 192 7.11 -18.48 16.09
N LEU A 193 7.53 -17.22 16.24
CA LEU A 193 8.41 -16.55 15.28
C LEU A 193 9.78 -17.25 15.14
N TYR A 194 10.20 -18.00 16.16
CA TYR A 194 11.40 -18.86 16.13
C TYR A 194 11.15 -20.28 15.58
N GLY A 195 9.96 -20.53 15.01
CA GLY A 195 9.63 -21.72 14.22
C GLY A 195 8.99 -22.89 14.97
N LYS A 196 8.81 -22.83 16.29
CA LYS A 196 8.12 -23.89 17.05
C LYS A 196 6.61 -23.79 16.94
N GLU A 197 5.96 -24.94 17.02
CA GLU A 197 4.51 -25.05 17.00
C GLU A 197 3.87 -24.57 18.31
N VAL A 198 2.73 -23.91 18.20
CA VAL A 198 1.96 -23.43 19.35
C VAL A 198 0.95 -24.49 19.78
N THR A 199 0.83 -24.73 21.09
CA THR A 199 -0.28 -25.48 21.67
C THR A 199 -1.14 -24.54 22.51
N GLY A 200 -2.46 -24.64 22.37
CA GLY A 200 -3.37 -23.71 23.03
C GLY A 200 -4.82 -23.87 22.60
N THR A 201 -5.58 -22.79 22.73
CA THR A 201 -7.02 -22.73 22.40
C THR A 201 -7.29 -21.56 21.48
N GLY A 202 -8.00 -21.80 20.37
CA GLY A 202 -8.50 -20.76 19.47
C GLY A 202 -9.97 -20.47 19.72
N TYR A 203 -10.35 -19.20 19.67
CA TYR A 203 -11.73 -18.74 19.63
C TYR A 203 -11.99 -18.14 18.26
N VAL A 204 -12.85 -18.78 17.47
CA VAL A 204 -13.07 -18.44 16.06
C VAL A 204 -14.49 -17.93 15.89
N VAL A 205 -14.65 -16.82 15.17
CA VAL A 205 -15.94 -16.29 14.78
C VAL A 205 -15.91 -15.91 13.29
N PHE A 206 -17.00 -16.19 12.60
CA PHE A 206 -17.21 -15.85 11.21
C PHE A 206 -18.19 -14.70 11.09
N GLY A 207 -18.15 -13.98 9.98
CA GLY A 207 -19.11 -12.95 9.65
C GLY A 207 -19.07 -12.56 8.18
N VAL A 208 -19.87 -11.56 7.82
CA VAL A 208 -19.93 -10.98 6.48
C VAL A 208 -19.49 -9.52 6.51
N ILE A 209 -18.75 -9.12 5.48
CA ILE A 209 -18.48 -7.73 5.14
C ILE A 209 -19.43 -7.36 4.00
N THR A 210 -20.32 -6.41 4.29
CA THR A 210 -21.32 -5.94 3.33
C THR A 210 -20.66 -5.10 2.23
N THR A 211 -21.41 -4.81 1.17
CA THR A 211 -20.98 -3.89 0.10
C THR A 211 -20.71 -2.47 0.60
N GLU A 212 -21.24 -2.11 1.77
CA GLU A 212 -21.00 -0.84 2.46
C GLU A 212 -19.76 -0.88 3.38
N ASN A 213 -18.97 -1.96 3.32
CA ASN A 213 -17.80 -2.22 4.16
C ASN A 213 -18.14 -2.31 5.67
N GLU A 214 -19.39 -2.66 6.00
CA GLU A 214 -19.85 -2.91 7.36
C GLU A 214 -19.59 -4.38 7.74
N LYS A 215 -19.00 -4.62 8.92
CA LYS A 215 -18.78 -5.97 9.45
C LYS A 215 -19.97 -6.43 10.27
N LYS A 216 -20.61 -7.52 9.85
CA LYS A 216 -21.67 -8.20 10.60
C LYS A 216 -21.22 -9.60 10.99
N SER A 217 -21.04 -9.83 12.29
CA SER A 217 -20.71 -11.15 12.84
C SER A 217 -21.88 -12.13 12.68
N PHE A 218 -21.59 -13.42 12.56
CA PHE A 218 -22.53 -14.51 12.76
C PHE A 218 -22.30 -15.06 14.19
N PRO A 219 -23.04 -14.62 15.22
CA PRO A 219 -22.73 -14.97 16.62
C PRO A 219 -22.77 -16.49 16.88
N ALA A 220 -23.68 -17.19 16.20
CA ALA A 220 -23.83 -18.65 16.28
C ALA A 220 -22.63 -19.43 15.70
N SER A 221 -21.75 -18.77 14.96
CA SER A 221 -20.53 -19.38 14.42
C SER A 221 -19.36 -19.42 15.42
N LEU A 222 -19.52 -18.83 16.61
CA LEU A 222 -18.48 -18.81 17.64
C LEU A 222 -18.10 -20.23 18.05
N GLN A 223 -16.83 -20.58 17.85
CA GLN A 223 -16.28 -21.90 18.11
C GLN A 223 -15.04 -21.81 18.99
N ARG A 224 -14.95 -22.69 19.98
CA ARG A 224 -13.71 -22.95 20.71
C ARG A 224 -13.03 -24.17 20.10
N VAL A 225 -11.86 -23.98 19.53
CA VAL A 225 -11.06 -25.01 18.86
C VAL A 225 -9.77 -25.25 19.62
N GLU A 226 -9.36 -26.50 19.71
CA GLU A 226 -8.06 -26.85 20.29
C GLU A 226 -6.97 -26.67 19.24
N ILE A 227 -5.86 -26.03 19.60
CA ILE A 227 -4.69 -25.91 18.75
C ILE A 227 -3.64 -26.88 19.30
N LYS A 228 -3.34 -27.94 18.53
CA LYS A 228 -2.33 -28.95 18.88
C LYS A 228 -1.28 -29.01 17.78
N GLU A 229 -0.01 -29.03 18.17
CA GLU A 229 1.10 -29.07 17.19
C GLU A 229 0.95 -27.95 16.14
N GLY A 230 0.54 -26.77 16.61
CA GLY A 230 0.34 -25.58 15.79
C GLY A 230 -0.86 -25.66 14.85
N LYS A 231 -1.74 -26.66 14.95
CA LYS A 231 -2.86 -26.85 14.03
C LYS A 231 -4.20 -26.90 14.76
N GLY A 232 -5.21 -26.29 14.15
CA GLY A 232 -6.61 -26.39 14.53
C GLY A 232 -7.52 -26.26 13.32
N VAL A 233 -8.79 -26.62 13.47
CA VAL A 233 -9.77 -26.57 12.39
C VAL A 233 -11.07 -25.96 12.89
N ALA A 234 -11.60 -24.99 12.15
CA ALA A 234 -12.91 -24.39 12.39
C ALA A 234 -13.82 -24.56 11.15
N CYS A 235 -15.13 -24.49 11.34
CA CYS A 235 -16.08 -24.80 10.29
C CYS A 235 -17.28 -23.84 10.31
N LEU A 236 -17.42 -23.02 9.27
CA LEU A 236 -18.62 -22.20 9.07
C LEU A 236 -19.69 -23.06 8.39
N LYS A 237 -20.76 -23.37 9.11
CA LYS A 237 -21.92 -24.06 8.54
C LYS A 237 -22.96 -23.07 8.03
N LYS A 238 -23.73 -23.49 7.03
CA LYS A 238 -24.86 -22.74 6.47
C LYS A 238 -25.86 -22.33 7.56
N GLU A 239 -26.10 -23.16 8.57
CA GLU A 239 -27.03 -22.87 9.65
C GLU A 239 -26.61 -21.63 10.47
N HIS A 240 -25.30 -21.41 10.66
CA HIS A 240 -24.81 -20.24 11.41
C HIS A 240 -25.14 -18.94 10.68
N ILE A 241 -25.07 -18.96 9.33
CA ILE A 241 -25.41 -17.83 8.48
C ILE A 241 -26.92 -17.59 8.54
N THR A 242 -27.72 -18.65 8.35
CA THR A 242 -29.18 -18.54 8.28
C THR A 242 -29.85 -18.10 9.59
N GLN A 243 -29.16 -18.28 10.73
CA GLN A 243 -29.62 -17.76 12.02
C GLN A 243 -29.51 -16.24 12.14
N THR A 244 -28.60 -15.62 11.39
CA THR A 244 -28.42 -14.16 11.37
C THR A 244 -29.14 -13.53 10.16
N PHE A 245 -29.14 -14.23 9.02
CA PHE A 245 -29.74 -13.79 7.77
C PHE A 245 -30.72 -14.83 7.25
N ASN A 246 -32.02 -14.53 7.28
CA ASN A 246 -33.08 -15.48 6.89
C ASN A 246 -32.90 -16.06 5.47
N ASN A 247 -32.35 -15.27 4.54
CA ASN A 247 -32.08 -15.70 3.17
C ASN A 247 -30.60 -15.51 2.82
N ILE A 248 -29.87 -16.62 2.70
CA ILE A 248 -28.43 -16.60 2.34
C ILE A 248 -28.17 -15.97 0.96
N ASN A 249 -29.15 -15.99 0.06
CA ASN A 249 -28.99 -15.39 -1.28
C ASN A 249 -28.82 -13.87 -1.23
N ASP A 250 -29.25 -13.22 -0.14
CA ASP A 250 -29.07 -11.78 0.07
C ASP A 250 -27.58 -11.42 0.28
N LEU A 251 -26.75 -12.41 0.60
CA LEU A 251 -25.30 -12.27 0.82
C LEU A 251 -24.46 -12.54 -0.44
N VAL A 252 -25.09 -12.86 -1.58
CA VAL A 252 -24.36 -13.09 -2.84
C VAL A 252 -23.59 -11.83 -3.24
N LYS A 253 -22.31 -12.00 -3.59
CA LYS A 253 -21.32 -10.92 -3.86
C LYS A 253 -20.83 -10.13 -2.64
N GLN A 254 -21.29 -10.47 -1.44
CA GLN A 254 -20.65 -10.02 -0.21
C GLN A 254 -19.49 -10.95 0.14
N SER A 255 -18.60 -10.52 1.02
CA SER A 255 -17.43 -11.33 1.40
C SER A 255 -17.52 -11.80 2.84
N ILE A 256 -17.07 -13.02 3.11
CA ILE A 256 -16.96 -13.56 4.45
C ILE A 256 -15.63 -13.11 5.07
N PHE A 257 -15.67 -12.81 6.36
CA PHE A 257 -14.47 -12.67 7.18
C PHE A 257 -14.43 -13.73 8.29
N ILE A 258 -13.23 -14.06 8.72
CA ILE A 258 -12.94 -14.98 9.81
C ILE A 258 -12.04 -14.23 10.79
N SER A 259 -12.42 -14.19 12.05
CA SER A 259 -11.59 -13.67 13.14
C SER A 259 -11.28 -14.81 14.11
N VAL A 260 -10.00 -14.94 14.48
CA VAL A 260 -9.54 -15.90 15.49
C VAL A 260 -8.70 -15.20 16.54
N SER A 261 -8.91 -15.56 17.81
CA SER A 261 -8.01 -15.23 18.92
C SER A 261 -7.44 -16.54 19.47
N VAL A 262 -6.13 -16.74 19.34
CA VAL A 262 -5.43 -17.93 19.84
C VAL A 262 -4.73 -17.58 21.15
N LEU A 263 -5.05 -18.34 22.20
CA LEU A 263 -4.44 -18.25 23.53
C LEU A 263 -3.53 -19.47 23.74
N THR A 264 -2.28 -19.24 24.17
CA THR A 264 -1.35 -20.34 24.51
C THR A 264 -1.85 -21.12 25.72
N GLU A 265 -1.47 -22.40 25.85
CA GLU A 265 -1.89 -23.27 26.96
C GLU A 265 -1.58 -22.68 28.35
N GLY A 266 -0.44 -21.99 28.48
CA GLY A 266 -0.05 -21.29 29.71
C GLY A 266 -0.83 -19.99 29.99
N GLY A 267 -1.71 -19.55 29.07
CA GLY A 267 -2.52 -18.34 29.18
C GLY A 267 -1.75 -17.02 29.15
N GLY A 268 -0.43 -17.07 28.94
CA GLY A 268 0.43 -15.89 29.01
C GLY A 268 0.45 -15.01 27.77
N GLU A 269 -0.02 -15.54 26.62
CA GLU A 269 0.08 -14.86 25.33
C GLU A 269 -1.18 -15.14 24.50
N MET A 270 -1.71 -14.07 23.89
CA MET A 270 -2.86 -14.12 22.99
C MET A 270 -2.54 -13.39 21.69
N VAL A 271 -2.86 -14.01 20.56
CA VAL A 271 -2.67 -13.42 19.23
C VAL A 271 -3.97 -13.51 18.44
N GLU A 272 -4.35 -12.38 17.85
CA GLU A 272 -5.51 -12.29 16.99
C GLU A 272 -5.10 -12.27 15.52
N ALA A 273 -5.86 -12.96 14.69
CA ALA A 273 -5.71 -12.92 13.24
C ALA A 273 -7.07 -12.83 12.57
N GLU A 274 -7.10 -12.15 11.43
CA GLU A 274 -8.31 -11.99 10.63
C GLU A 274 -8.03 -12.28 9.15
N LYS A 275 -8.92 -13.04 8.52
CA LYS A 275 -8.93 -13.28 7.08
C LYS A 275 -10.18 -12.66 6.49
N ARG A 276 -10.04 -11.89 5.42
CA ARG A 276 -11.13 -11.25 4.67
C ARG A 276 -11.12 -11.70 3.21
N GLY A 277 -12.22 -11.45 2.51
CA GLY A 277 -12.30 -11.61 1.05
C GLY A 277 -12.54 -13.05 0.60
N ILE A 278 -13.23 -13.84 1.42
CA ILE A 278 -13.73 -15.18 1.08
C ILE A 278 -15.11 -15.05 0.47
#